data_AF-A0A534R480-F1
#
_entry.id   AF-A0A534R480-F1
#
_cell.length_a   1.000
_cell.length_b   1.000
_cell.length_c   1.000
_cell.angle_alpha   90.00
_cell.angle_beta   90.00
_cell.angle_gamma   90.00
#
_symmetry.space_group_name_H-M   'P 1'
#
loop_
_entity.id
_entity.type
_entity.pdbx_description
1 polymer ?
#
loop_
_entity_poly.entity_id
_entity_poly.type
_entity_poly.pdbx_seq_one_letter_code
_entity_poly.pdbx_strand_id
1 'polypeptide(L)'
;MAAESRARGPGQLPFRAGGPRADGATARARAGRPRSAPAEGRRPSRGRGLAVSPGRRLLAPVVARHVTGEFLRVFALALLAFVAIYVIVDFFDRFDSFLRHEAPPDAMVRYFLFKLPLVVTQVTPFAVLAGALVGLGLLARHNEFVALRACGVSVWQVATPLLGLAAAISVGVFVWNERLVPESARRWHAIEDLEIKKRGVASVFTGRDVW
;
A
#
# COMPACT_ATOMS: atom_id res chain seq x y z
N MET A 1 23.50 11.62 -66.43
CA MET A 1 22.39 11.48 -67.40
C MET A 1 21.12 11.25 -66.60
N ALA A 2 20.32 12.31 -66.46
CA ALA A 2 18.91 12.40 -66.03
C ALA A 2 18.50 11.80 -64.65
N ALA A 3 17.61 12.39 -63.86
CA ALA A 3 17.00 13.71 -63.77
C ALA A 3 16.19 13.70 -62.45
N GLU A 4 16.21 14.80 -61.72
CA GLU A 4 15.30 15.11 -60.61
C GLU A 4 13.84 14.98 -61.05
N SER A 5 12.96 14.46 -60.17
CA SER A 5 11.52 14.59 -60.35
C SER A 5 10.76 14.48 -59.02
N ARG A 6 9.97 15.54 -58.75
CA ARG A 6 8.77 15.61 -57.88
C ARG A 6 9.01 15.73 -56.37
N ALA A 7 8.36 16.64 -55.64
CA ALA A 7 7.39 17.67 -56.00
C ALA A 7 7.32 18.72 -54.89
N ARG A 8 7.25 19.98 -55.31
CA ARG A 8 6.78 21.13 -54.51
C ARG A 8 5.29 21.00 -54.24
N GLY A 9 4.86 21.38 -53.04
CA GLY A 9 3.47 21.69 -52.75
C GLY A 9 3.37 22.64 -51.55
N PRO A 10 3.47 23.96 -51.73
CA PRO A 10 3.10 24.92 -50.69
C PRO A 10 1.59 25.12 -50.71
N GLY A 11 0.87 24.43 -49.82
CA GLY A 11 -0.54 24.67 -49.54
C GLY A 11 -0.73 25.95 -48.73
N GLN A 12 -0.65 27.09 -49.42
CA GLN A 12 -1.05 28.38 -48.88
C GLN A 12 -2.57 28.36 -48.65
N LEU A 13 -3.01 28.49 -47.41
CA LEU A 13 -4.41 28.76 -47.09
C LEU A 13 -4.68 30.27 -47.26
N PRO A 14 -5.78 30.66 -47.92
CA PRO A 14 -6.05 32.06 -48.26
C PRO A 14 -6.40 32.91 -47.04
N PHE A 15 -5.67 34.01 -46.93
CA PHE A 15 -5.92 35.20 -46.13
C PHE A 15 -7.35 35.73 -46.35
N ARG A 16 -8.19 35.70 -45.30
CA ARG A 16 -9.54 36.29 -45.32
C ARG A 16 -9.47 37.73 -44.82
N ALA A 17 -9.43 38.67 -45.76
CA ALA A 17 -9.70 40.08 -45.52
C ALA A 17 -11.21 40.34 -45.38
N GLY A 18 -11.56 41.35 -44.58
CA GLY A 18 -12.75 42.17 -44.84
C GLY A 18 -13.85 42.14 -43.79
N GLY A 19 -13.90 43.19 -42.97
CA GLY A 19 -15.14 43.67 -42.36
C GLY A 19 -14.96 44.52 -41.10
N PRO A 20 -14.64 45.83 -41.21
CA PRO A 20 -14.86 46.77 -40.12
C PRO A 20 -16.34 47.18 -40.13
N ARG A 21 -17.05 46.93 -39.02
CA ARG A 21 -18.31 47.62 -38.74
C ARG A 21 -18.12 48.55 -37.57
N ALA A 22 -18.05 49.82 -37.93
CA ALA A 22 -18.08 50.95 -37.05
C ALA A 22 -19.52 51.29 -36.63
N ASP A 23 -19.58 52.06 -35.55
CA ASP A 23 -20.53 53.13 -35.27
C ASP A 23 -21.88 52.87 -34.58
N GLY A 24 -22.16 53.79 -33.65
CA GLY A 24 -23.48 54.06 -33.09
C GLY A 24 -23.53 53.91 -31.57
N ALA A 25 -22.80 54.72 -30.80
CA ALA A 25 -23.35 55.96 -30.26
C ALA A 25 -24.79 55.84 -29.72
N THR A 26 -24.94 55.82 -28.40
CA THR A 26 -25.95 56.65 -27.70
C THR A 26 -25.64 56.68 -26.21
N ALA A 27 -24.78 57.65 -25.87
CA ALA A 27 -24.80 58.26 -24.55
C ALA A 27 -26.17 58.90 -24.31
N ARG A 28 -26.86 58.48 -23.25
CA ARG A 28 -27.87 59.33 -22.59
C ARG A 28 -27.53 59.40 -21.11
N ALA A 29 -26.75 60.43 -20.81
CA ALA A 29 -26.71 61.05 -19.49
C ALA A 29 -28.13 61.52 -19.12
N ARG A 30 -28.63 61.06 -17.98
CA ARG A 30 -29.76 61.71 -17.30
C ARG A 30 -29.31 62.10 -15.91
N ALA A 31 -29.08 63.40 -15.77
CA ALA A 31 -28.75 64.07 -14.53
C ALA A 31 -29.92 64.00 -13.53
N GLY A 32 -29.57 63.95 -12.25
CA GLY A 32 -30.29 64.70 -11.21
C GLY A 32 -31.33 63.96 -10.37
N ARG A 33 -30.87 63.29 -9.30
CA ARG A 33 -31.59 63.29 -8.01
C ARG A 33 -30.57 63.24 -6.85
N PRO A 34 -30.38 64.32 -6.09
CA PRO A 34 -29.86 64.22 -4.73
C PRO A 34 -31.06 64.13 -3.78
N ARG A 35 -31.14 63.08 -2.96
CA ARG A 35 -31.68 63.19 -1.59
C ARG A 35 -31.54 61.91 -0.78
N SER A 36 -30.98 62.13 0.41
CA SER A 36 -31.11 61.38 1.67
C SER A 36 -30.60 59.95 1.70
N ALA A 37 -29.37 59.82 2.21
CA ALA A 37 -28.91 58.63 2.90
C ALA A 37 -29.71 58.44 4.21
N PRO A 38 -30.30 57.26 4.46
CA PRO A 38 -30.62 56.83 5.80
C PRO A 38 -29.41 56.08 6.39
N ALA A 39 -29.08 56.48 7.61
CA ALA A 39 -28.09 55.93 8.51
C ALA A 39 -27.83 54.42 8.38
N GLU A 40 -26.55 54.09 8.16
CA GLU A 40 -25.76 53.13 8.95
C GLU A 40 -26.55 52.04 9.70
N GLY A 41 -27.26 51.19 8.95
CA GLY A 41 -27.75 49.91 9.44
C GLY A 41 -26.55 48.97 9.60
N ARG A 42 -26.13 48.76 10.85
CA ARG A 42 -25.12 47.78 11.31
C ARG A 42 -24.90 46.65 10.31
N ARG A 43 -23.75 46.67 9.63
CA ARG A 43 -23.25 45.47 8.95
C ARG A 43 -23.08 44.41 10.03
N PRO A 44 -23.76 43.26 9.98
CA PRO A 44 -23.32 42.15 10.79
C PRO A 44 -21.92 41.81 10.28
N SER A 45 -20.92 42.07 11.12
CA SER A 45 -19.62 41.43 11.07
C SER A 45 -19.85 39.93 11.23
N ARG A 46 -20.32 39.28 10.15
CA ARG A 46 -20.31 37.84 10.00
C ARG A 46 -18.85 37.46 9.98
N GLY A 47 -18.37 37.13 11.17
CA GLY A 47 -17.08 36.51 11.39
C GLY A 47 -16.90 35.41 10.35
N ARG A 48 -15.69 35.37 9.80
CA ARG A 48 -15.17 34.33 8.94
C ARG A 48 -15.61 32.96 9.45
N GLY A 49 -16.72 32.46 8.95
CA GLY A 49 -16.97 31.04 8.91
C GLY A 49 -15.94 30.51 7.93
N LEU A 50 -14.86 29.95 8.45
CA LEU A 50 -13.96 29.10 7.68
C LEU A 50 -14.86 28.14 6.90
N ALA A 51 -14.97 28.37 5.59
CA ALA A 51 -15.47 27.37 4.68
C ALA A 51 -14.44 26.23 4.70
N VAL A 52 -14.54 25.37 5.71
CA VAL A 52 -13.89 24.07 5.73
C VAL A 52 -14.56 23.30 4.62
N SER A 53 -13.98 23.38 3.42
CA SER A 53 -14.50 22.72 2.22
C SER A 53 -14.73 21.24 2.52
N PRO A 54 -16.00 20.78 2.68
CA PRO A 54 -16.30 19.44 3.19
C PRO A 54 -15.86 18.34 2.22
N GLY A 55 -15.71 18.68 0.94
CA GLY A 55 -15.40 17.73 -0.14
C GLY A 55 -14.09 16.95 0.06
N ARG A 56 -13.08 17.55 0.71
CA ARG A 56 -11.80 16.86 0.99
C ARG A 56 -11.89 15.83 2.11
N ARG A 57 -12.83 15.98 3.05
CA ARG A 57 -12.95 15.09 4.22
C ARG A 57 -13.79 13.85 3.94
N LEU A 58 -14.74 13.94 3.00
CA LEU A 58 -15.63 12.83 2.65
C LEU A 58 -14.98 11.78 1.74
N LEU A 59 -14.00 12.19 0.91
CA LEU A 59 -13.27 11.27 0.03
C LEU A 59 -12.23 10.43 0.78
N ALA A 60 -11.65 10.97 1.85
CA ALA A 60 -10.64 10.29 2.67
C ALA A 60 -11.06 8.90 3.19
N PRO A 61 -12.24 8.71 3.82
CA PRO A 61 -12.66 7.39 4.30
C PRO A 61 -12.96 6.40 3.16
N VAL A 62 -13.44 6.89 2.01
CA VAL A 62 -13.74 6.04 0.85
C VAL A 62 -12.46 5.50 0.22
N VAL A 63 -11.49 6.39 -0.03
CA VAL A 63 -10.16 6.04 -0.54
C VAL A 63 -9.45 5.10 0.43
N ALA A 64 -9.46 5.42 1.73
CA ALA A 64 -8.84 4.59 2.74
C ALA A 64 -9.45 3.18 2.77
N ARG A 65 -10.79 3.04 2.71
CA ARG A 65 -11.45 1.74 2.68
C ARG A 65 -11.07 0.92 1.44
N HIS A 66 -11.03 1.55 0.27
CA HIS A 66 -10.69 0.86 -0.97
C HIS A 66 -9.22 0.40 -0.95
N VAL A 67 -8.28 1.31 -0.66
CA VAL A 67 -6.84 1.03 -0.56
C VAL A 67 -6.55 -0.06 0.47
N THR A 68 -7.22 0.01 1.63
CA THR A 68 -7.09 -0.99 2.70
C THR A 68 -7.57 -2.37 2.23
N GLY A 69 -8.74 -2.44 1.60
CA GLY A 69 -9.28 -3.70 1.11
C GLY A 69 -8.39 -4.34 0.05
N GLU A 70 -7.85 -3.53 -0.86
CA GLU A 70 -6.95 -4.03 -1.90
C GLU A 70 -5.61 -4.50 -1.32
N PHE A 71 -5.01 -3.69 -0.45
CA PHE A 71 -3.78 -4.06 0.26
C PHE A 71 -3.95 -5.37 1.04
N LEU A 72 -5.05 -5.52 1.79
CA LEU A 72 -5.23 -6.70 2.65
C LEU A 72 -5.41 -7.99 1.85
N ARG A 73 -6.10 -7.93 0.70
CA ARG A 73 -6.24 -9.07 -0.21
C ARG A 73 -4.90 -9.49 -0.78
N VAL A 74 -4.15 -8.54 -1.31
CA VAL A 74 -2.84 -8.80 -1.91
C VAL A 74 -1.84 -9.27 -0.86
N PHE A 75 -1.85 -8.65 0.32
CA PHE A 75 -1.04 -9.06 1.47
C PHE A 75 -1.34 -10.51 1.86
N ALA A 76 -2.61 -10.89 2.00
CA ALA A 76 -2.99 -12.25 2.37
C ALA A 76 -2.55 -13.27 1.32
N LEU A 77 -2.71 -12.96 0.02
CA LEU A 77 -2.24 -13.81 -1.07
C LEU A 77 -0.70 -13.93 -1.08
N ALA A 78 0.01 -12.82 -0.90
CA ALA A 78 1.46 -12.80 -0.84
C ALA A 78 1.98 -13.61 0.37
N LEU A 79 1.36 -13.43 1.54
CA LEU A 79 1.70 -14.17 2.75
C LEU A 79 1.51 -15.67 2.54
N LEU A 80 0.35 -16.08 1.99
CA LEU A 80 0.06 -17.47 1.68
C LEU A 80 1.09 -18.05 0.70
N ALA A 81 1.42 -17.30 -0.36
CA ALA A 81 2.41 -17.72 -1.35
C ALA A 81 3.81 -17.90 -0.72
N PHE A 82 4.27 -16.95 0.09
CA PHE A 82 5.56 -17.06 0.76
C PHE A 82 5.61 -18.22 1.76
N VAL A 83 4.54 -18.43 2.53
CA VAL A 83 4.44 -19.58 3.45
C VAL A 83 4.46 -20.89 2.66
N ALA A 84 3.71 -20.99 1.57
CA ALA A 84 3.67 -22.20 0.75
C ALA A 84 5.05 -22.52 0.15
N ILE A 85 5.72 -21.53 -0.44
CA ILE A 85 7.07 -21.68 -0.98
C ILE A 85 8.03 -22.13 0.12
N TYR A 86 7.99 -21.50 1.29
CA TYR A 86 8.84 -21.87 2.42
C TYR A 86 8.62 -23.34 2.83
N VAL A 87 7.36 -23.75 3.01
CA VAL A 87 7.02 -25.12 3.43
C VAL A 87 7.51 -26.13 2.41
N ILE A 88 7.35 -25.85 1.11
CA ILE A 88 7.84 -26.72 0.05
C ILE A 88 9.37 -26.83 0.11
N VAL A 89 10.08 -25.71 0.21
CA VAL A 89 11.56 -25.72 0.30
C VAL A 89 12.03 -26.52 1.52
N ASP A 90 11.45 -26.27 2.69
CA ASP A 90 11.83 -26.97 3.94
C ASP A 90 11.45 -28.47 3.90
N PHE A 91 10.36 -28.81 3.22
CA PHE A 91 9.97 -30.20 2.98
C PHE A 91 11.02 -30.94 2.16
N PHE A 92 11.45 -30.35 1.04
CA PHE A 92 12.45 -30.97 0.17
C PHE A 92 13.83 -31.06 0.83
N ASP A 93 14.22 -30.04 1.59
CA ASP A 93 15.50 -30.04 2.31
C ASP A 93 15.58 -31.17 3.36
N ARG A 94 14.44 -31.53 3.95
CA ARG A 94 14.34 -32.60 4.95
C ARG A 94 13.89 -33.95 4.39
N PHE A 95 13.53 -34.02 3.11
CA PHE A 95 12.98 -35.22 2.48
C PHE A 95 13.92 -36.42 2.63
N ASP A 96 15.21 -36.22 2.39
CA ASP A 96 16.23 -37.27 2.55
C ASP A 96 16.37 -37.76 4.00
N SER A 97 16.16 -36.87 4.98
CA SER A 97 16.21 -37.22 6.40
C SER A 97 14.98 -38.04 6.81
N PHE A 98 13.80 -37.70 6.29
CA PHE A 98 12.56 -38.43 6.55
C PHE A 98 12.60 -39.84 5.97
N LEU A 99 13.16 -40.01 4.77
CA LEU A 99 13.34 -41.34 4.16
C LEU A 99 14.32 -42.21 4.96
N ARG A 100 15.37 -41.63 5.55
CA ARG A 100 16.39 -42.37 6.30
C ARG A 100 15.95 -42.82 7.70
N HIS A 101 14.98 -42.13 8.31
CA HIS A 101 14.59 -42.35 9.71
C HIS A 101 13.21 -42.99 9.88
N GLU A 102 12.52 -43.40 8.79
CA GLU A 102 11.16 -43.97 8.84
C GLU A 102 10.19 -43.15 9.71
N ALA A 103 10.32 -41.81 9.66
CA ALA A 103 9.59 -40.94 10.56
C ALA A 103 8.08 -41.05 10.30
N PRO A 104 7.24 -41.26 11.35
CA PRO A 104 5.81 -41.35 11.17
C PRO A 104 5.24 -40.04 10.58
N PRO A 105 4.33 -40.11 9.59
CA PRO A 105 3.81 -38.92 8.89
C PRO A 105 3.10 -37.92 9.82
N ASP A 106 2.58 -38.40 10.96
CA ASP A 106 1.98 -37.56 11.99
C ASP A 106 3.00 -36.65 12.72
N ALA A 107 4.24 -37.13 12.92
CA ALA A 107 5.32 -36.31 13.50
C ALA A 107 5.72 -35.17 12.55
N MET A 108 5.69 -35.44 11.25
CA MET A 108 6.00 -34.47 10.20
C MET A 108 4.97 -33.34 10.14
N VAL A 109 3.68 -33.66 10.20
CA VAL A 109 2.60 -32.63 10.25
C VAL A 109 2.73 -31.77 11.51
N ARG A 110 2.96 -32.38 12.68
CA ARG A 110 3.15 -31.65 13.94
C ARG A 110 4.37 -30.72 13.88
N TYR A 111 5.47 -31.16 13.29
CA TYR A 111 6.66 -30.34 13.09
C TYR A 111 6.34 -29.07 12.27
N PHE A 112 5.71 -29.22 11.10
CA PHE A 112 5.34 -28.06 10.28
C PHE A 112 4.33 -27.15 10.99
N LEU A 113 3.38 -27.72 11.74
CA LEU A 113 2.39 -26.93 12.49
C LEU A 113 3.03 -26.04 13.56
N PHE A 114 4.03 -26.54 14.30
CA PHE A 114 4.76 -25.73 15.28
C PHE A 114 5.76 -24.76 14.64
N LYS A 115 6.20 -25.05 13.42
CA LYS A 115 7.10 -24.19 12.65
C LYS A 115 6.38 -23.03 11.95
N LEU A 116 5.12 -23.22 11.54
CA LEU A 116 4.31 -22.20 10.85
C LEU A 116 4.31 -20.82 11.54
N PRO A 117 4.11 -20.68 12.87
CA PRO A 117 4.16 -19.40 13.55
C PRO A 117 5.48 -18.63 13.38
N LEU A 118 6.61 -19.35 13.36
CA LEU A 118 7.93 -18.78 13.15
C LEU A 118 8.09 -18.32 11.70
N VAL A 119 7.68 -19.17 10.76
CA VAL A 119 7.75 -18.89 9.31
C VAL A 119 6.94 -17.65 8.98
N VAL A 120 5.69 -17.57 9.45
CA VAL A 120 4.82 -16.40 9.24
C VAL A 120 5.50 -15.13 9.72
N THR A 121 6.12 -15.15 10.91
CA THR A 121 6.85 -13.99 11.46
C THR A 121 8.01 -13.57 10.55
N GLN A 122 8.76 -14.52 10.01
CA GLN A 122 9.88 -14.25 9.10
C GLN A 122 9.43 -13.75 7.72
N VAL A 123 8.33 -14.29 7.18
CA VAL A 123 7.88 -13.94 5.83
C VAL A 123 6.99 -12.69 5.78
N THR A 124 6.39 -12.29 6.91
CA THR A 124 5.51 -11.12 6.99
C THR A 124 6.12 -9.83 6.43
N PRO A 125 7.37 -9.41 6.74
CA PRO A 125 7.93 -8.18 6.15
C PRO A 125 7.98 -8.22 4.61
N PHE A 126 8.27 -9.37 4.02
CA PHE A 126 8.25 -9.54 2.55
C PHE A 126 6.83 -9.50 2.01
N ALA A 127 5.88 -10.12 2.71
CA ALA A 127 4.46 -10.07 2.35
C ALA A 127 3.89 -8.64 2.42
N VAL A 128 4.26 -7.85 3.43
CA VAL A 128 3.86 -6.43 3.54
C VAL A 128 4.41 -5.62 2.37
N LEU A 129 5.68 -5.82 2.02
CA LEU A 129 6.31 -5.15 0.88
C LEU A 129 5.61 -5.51 -0.44
N ALA A 130 5.38 -6.80 -0.67
CA ALA A 130 4.67 -7.29 -1.85
C ALA A 130 3.23 -6.74 -1.90
N GLY A 131 2.52 -6.77 -0.77
CA GLY A 131 1.18 -6.22 -0.60
C GLY A 131 1.09 -4.75 -0.97
N ALA A 132 2.05 -3.94 -0.49
CA ALA A 132 2.10 -2.52 -0.80
C ALA A 132 2.41 -2.27 -2.29
N LEU A 133 3.42 -2.96 -2.84
CA LEU A 133 3.86 -2.75 -4.22
C LEU A 133 2.81 -3.21 -5.23
N VAL A 134 2.30 -4.42 -5.06
CA VAL A 134 1.30 -5.01 -5.96
C VAL A 134 -0.06 -4.34 -5.76
N GLY A 135 -0.47 -4.04 -4.52
CA GLY A 135 -1.71 -3.32 -4.25
C GLY A 135 -1.74 -1.93 -4.90
N LEU A 136 -0.68 -1.13 -4.71
CA LEU A 136 -0.54 0.16 -5.41
C LEU A 136 -0.45 0.00 -6.93
N GLY A 137 0.23 -1.05 -7.40
CA GLY A 137 0.33 -1.39 -8.82
C GLY A 137 -1.03 -1.73 -9.46
N LEU A 138 -1.92 -2.40 -8.73
CA LEU A 138 -3.28 -2.71 -9.19
C LEU A 138 -4.13 -1.44 -9.29
N LEU A 139 -4.05 -0.55 -8.29
CA LEU A 139 -4.68 0.78 -8.35
C LEU A 139 -4.19 1.59 -9.55
N ALA A 140 -2.90 1.49 -9.89
CA ALA A 140 -2.36 2.14 -11.07
C ALA A 140 -2.85 1.49 -12.38
N ARG A 141 -2.91 0.15 -12.44
CA ARG A 141 -3.40 -0.60 -13.62
C ARG A 141 -4.87 -0.33 -13.94
N HIS A 142 -5.72 -0.17 -12.94
CA HIS A 142 -7.13 0.14 -13.14
C HIS A 142 -7.40 1.64 -13.36
N ASN A 143 -6.35 2.46 -13.55
CA ASN A 143 -6.43 3.92 -13.65
C ASN A 143 -7.07 4.62 -12.43
N GLU A 144 -7.27 3.91 -11.32
CA GLU A 144 -7.84 4.46 -10.09
C GLU A 144 -6.86 5.43 -9.43
N PHE A 145 -5.58 5.08 -9.41
CA PHE A 145 -4.54 5.97 -8.90
C PHE A 145 -4.47 7.29 -9.68
N VAL A 146 -4.60 7.22 -11.01
CA VAL A 146 -4.59 8.39 -11.89
C VAL A 146 -5.85 9.24 -11.67
N ALA A 147 -7.03 8.62 -11.54
CA ALA A 147 -8.28 9.29 -11.23
C ALA A 147 -8.22 10.04 -9.88
N LEU A 148 -7.68 9.41 -8.83
CA LEU A 148 -7.49 10.04 -7.53
C LEU A 148 -6.57 11.27 -7.64
N ARG A 149 -5.47 11.18 -8.39
CA ARG A 149 -4.57 12.30 -8.63
C ARG A 149 -5.24 13.43 -9.41
N ALA A 150 -6.08 13.12 -10.40
CA ALA A 150 -6.85 14.10 -11.15
C ALA A 150 -7.89 14.84 -10.27
N CYS A 151 -8.47 14.17 -9.27
CA CYS A 151 -9.34 14.79 -8.27
C CYS A 151 -8.60 15.63 -7.21
N GLY A 152 -7.28 15.78 -7.31
CA GLY A 152 -6.46 16.56 -6.38
C GLY A 152 -6.19 15.86 -5.05
N VAL A 153 -6.36 14.52 -4.97
CA VAL A 153 -5.97 13.71 -3.81
C VAL A 153 -4.46 13.68 -3.71
N SER A 154 -3.93 13.94 -2.51
CA SER A 154 -2.50 13.88 -2.27
C SER A 154 -2.03 12.43 -2.18
N VAL A 155 -0.81 12.15 -2.63
CA VAL A 155 -0.21 10.80 -2.50
C VAL A 155 -0.14 10.37 -1.04
N TRP A 156 0.08 11.34 -0.13
CA TRP A 156 0.06 11.11 1.31
C TRP A 156 -1.26 10.54 1.80
N GLN A 157 -2.42 10.96 1.28
CA GLN A 157 -3.72 10.42 1.69
C GLN A 157 -3.91 8.95 1.31
N VAL A 158 -3.23 8.48 0.25
CA VAL A 158 -3.20 7.07 -0.14
C VAL A 158 -2.17 6.30 0.69
N ALA A 159 -1.04 6.92 1.01
CA ALA A 159 0.03 6.31 1.80
C ALA A 159 -0.31 6.15 3.30
N THR A 160 -1.03 7.09 3.91
CA THR A 160 -1.39 7.04 5.34
C THR A 160 -2.12 5.74 5.75
N PRO A 161 -3.17 5.27 5.06
CA PRO A 161 -3.83 4.00 5.44
C PRO A 161 -2.91 2.79 5.27
N LEU A 162 -2.01 2.79 4.26
CA LEU A 162 -1.01 1.72 4.07
C LEU A 162 -0.01 1.68 5.22
N LEU A 163 0.51 2.84 5.64
CA LEU A 163 1.41 2.93 6.79
C LEU A 163 0.73 2.53 8.09
N GLY A 164 -0.53 2.94 8.29
CA GLY A 164 -1.32 2.53 9.44
C GLY A 164 -1.54 1.01 9.51
N LEU A 165 -1.82 0.39 8.36
CA LEU A 165 -1.91 -1.07 8.24
C LEU A 165 -0.59 -1.77 8.51
N ALA A 166 0.51 -1.28 7.93
CA ALA A 166 1.84 -1.85 8.16
C ALA A 166 2.24 -1.78 9.64
N ALA A 167 1.93 -0.66 10.31
CA ALA A 167 2.13 -0.52 11.75
C ALA A 167 1.24 -1.49 12.54
N ALA A 168 -0.04 -1.62 12.18
CA ALA A 168 -0.96 -2.55 12.82
C ALA A 168 -0.52 -4.02 12.66
N ILE A 169 -0.05 -4.39 11.46
CA ILE A 169 0.53 -5.71 11.18
C ILE A 169 1.80 -5.90 12.01
N SER A 170 2.68 -4.91 12.07
CA SER A 170 3.92 -4.98 12.87
C SER A 170 3.62 -5.23 14.35
N VAL A 171 2.66 -4.51 14.93
CA VAL A 171 2.20 -4.75 16.32
C VAL A 171 1.56 -6.13 16.45
N GLY A 172 0.75 -6.56 15.48
CA GLY A 172 0.15 -7.89 15.46
C GLY A 172 1.20 -9.01 15.45
N VAL A 173 2.23 -8.87 14.62
CA VAL A 173 3.38 -9.78 14.55
C VAL A 173 4.19 -9.74 15.85
N PHE A 174 4.37 -8.57 16.45
CA PHE A 174 5.06 -8.44 17.73
C PHE A 174 4.32 -9.19 18.85
N VAL A 175 2.99 -9.01 18.96
CA VAL A 175 2.16 -9.75 19.94
C VAL A 175 2.13 -11.25 19.64
N TRP A 176 2.10 -11.63 18.36
CA TRP A 176 2.20 -13.02 17.93
C TRP A 176 3.54 -13.63 18.34
N ASN A 177 4.64 -12.91 18.14
CA ASN A 177 5.99 -13.33 18.51
C ASN A 177 6.10 -13.50 20.03
N GLU A 178 5.67 -12.51 20.81
CA GLU A 178 5.72 -12.54 22.28
C GLU A 178 4.90 -13.70 22.88
N ARG A 179 3.80 -14.12 22.24
CA ARG A 179 2.94 -15.21 22.75
C ARG A 179 3.27 -16.59 22.20
N LEU A 180 3.59 -16.70 20.91
CA LEU A 180 3.78 -18.01 20.26
C LEU A 180 5.25 -18.43 20.19
N VAL A 181 6.19 -17.50 20.07
CA VAL A 181 7.61 -17.83 19.91
C VAL A 181 8.28 -18.36 21.19
N PRO A 182 7.96 -17.92 22.43
CA PRO A 182 8.55 -18.58 23.60
C PRO A 182 8.06 -20.02 23.79
N GLU A 183 6.84 -20.35 23.35
CA GLU A 183 6.29 -21.71 23.42
C GLU A 183 6.84 -22.63 22.31
N SER A 184 7.01 -22.12 21.09
CA SER A 184 7.60 -22.89 19.99
C SER A 184 9.12 -23.00 20.08
N ALA A 185 9.83 -21.96 20.55
CA ALA A 185 11.28 -22.02 20.78
C ALA A 185 11.66 -22.99 21.92
N ARG A 186 10.86 -23.07 22.99
CA ARG A 186 11.06 -24.06 24.07
C ARG A 186 10.89 -25.51 23.58
N ARG A 187 9.95 -25.76 22.66
CA ARG A 187 9.74 -27.09 22.06
C ARG A 187 10.75 -27.41 20.95
N TRP A 188 11.23 -26.41 20.23
CA TRP A 188 12.22 -26.58 19.16
C TRP A 188 13.60 -26.97 19.69
N HIS A 189 14.09 -26.28 20.72
CA HIS A 189 15.36 -26.64 21.36
C HIS A 189 15.29 -28.02 22.03
N ALA A 190 14.13 -28.39 22.60
CA ALA A 190 13.94 -29.72 23.16
C ALA A 190 14.05 -30.84 22.11
N ILE A 191 13.55 -30.63 20.88
CA ILE A 191 13.60 -31.64 19.81
C ILE A 191 14.96 -31.65 19.10
N GLU A 192 15.58 -30.48 18.90
CA GLU A 192 16.90 -30.36 18.26
C GLU A 192 18.04 -30.95 19.13
N ASP A 193 17.97 -30.78 20.46
CA ASP A 193 18.94 -31.39 21.37
C ASP A 193 18.74 -32.92 21.53
N LEU A 194 17.50 -33.43 21.39
CA LEU A 194 17.19 -34.85 21.55
C LEU A 194 17.42 -35.70 20.27
N GLU A 195 17.12 -35.19 19.07
CA GLU A 195 17.20 -35.99 17.84
C GLU A 195 18.43 -35.68 16.96
N ILE A 196 18.92 -34.43 16.89
CA ILE A 196 19.99 -34.07 15.95
C ILE A 196 21.39 -34.16 16.60
N LYS A 197 21.54 -33.83 17.89
CA LYS A 197 22.87 -33.81 18.53
C LYS A 197 23.34 -35.13 19.12
N LYS A 198 22.47 -36.12 19.38
CA LYS A 198 22.81 -37.32 20.19
C LYS A 198 23.73 -36.98 21.38
N ARG A 199 23.59 -35.78 21.96
CA ARG A 199 24.30 -35.43 23.18
C ARG A 199 23.47 -36.05 24.27
N GLY A 200 23.81 -37.30 24.60
CA GLY A 200 23.28 -37.98 25.76
C GLY A 200 23.29 -37.00 26.95
N VAL A 201 22.24 -37.09 27.76
CA VAL A 201 22.01 -36.29 28.97
C VAL A 201 23.26 -36.20 29.86
N ALA A 202 24.20 -37.15 29.74
CA ALA A 202 25.51 -37.16 30.36
C ALA A 202 26.43 -35.97 30.00
N SER A 203 26.37 -35.40 28.78
CA SER A 203 27.31 -34.35 28.36
C SER A 203 27.00 -32.94 28.90
N VAL A 204 25.79 -32.73 29.43
CA VAL A 204 25.39 -31.46 30.08
C VAL A 204 25.94 -31.38 31.51
N PHE A 205 26.20 -32.52 32.14
CA PHE A 205 26.70 -32.58 33.52
C PHE A 205 28.22 -32.74 33.63
N THR A 206 28.91 -33.19 32.58
CA THR A 206 30.39 -33.33 32.58
C THR A 206 31.16 -32.04 32.24
N GLY A 207 30.48 -30.92 32.01
CA GLY A 207 31.11 -29.62 31.73
C GLY A 207 31.30 -28.71 32.95
N ARG A 208 31.00 -29.19 34.17
CA ARG A 208 31.00 -28.38 35.41
C ARG A 208 32.24 -28.53 36.30
N ASP A 209 33.25 -29.26 35.83
CA ASP A 209 34.54 -29.36 36.52
C ASP A 209 35.59 -28.54 35.78
N VAL A 210 35.61 -27.23 36.02
CA VAL A 210 36.77 -26.37 35.75
C VAL A 210 36.99 -25.46 36.96
N TRP A 211 38.16 -25.67 37.59
CA TRP A 211 38.76 -24.81 38.61
C TRP A 211 39.06 -23.41 38.07
#